data_AF-A0A1G4JRT4-F1
#
_entry.id   AF-A0A1G4JRT4-F1
#
_cell.length_a   1.000
_cell.length_b   1.000
_cell.length_c   1.000
_cell.angle_alpha   90.00
_cell.angle_beta   90.00
_cell.angle_gamma   90.00
#
_symmetry.space_group_name_H-M   'P 1'
#
loop_
_entity.id
_entity.type
_entity.pdbx_description
1 polymer ?
#
loop_
_entity_poly.entity_id
_entity_poly.type
_entity_poly.pdbx_seq_one_letter_code
_entity_poly.pdbx_strand_id
1 'polypeptide(L)'
;MFDKTKVDYSLYLVTDSTMLPPGTTLESQVYAALQNGVTLVQLREKDTDTKIFIQHAVKVQKLCREFKVPLIINDRVDVALAIDADGVHVGQGDMPISMVRKLVGPDKIVGWSVGYEHEVQELAAMGPQGVDYVGLGMVFPTNTKKNPKKSPMGPRGVSKLLDTLQTSNATWCRTVAIGGLHPDNIPRVLSQMCSNDGKRSVDGIAVVSDIMASSEAGKATKRLRNLIDSKNYQYVDFVVNNPESHSPALEKEYIQVTTLNSPLIHHITNKVHYNFGANVALALGSSPIMSEIESEFVELSQVPHATLLLNTGSVAPLESLTSAMRAYNSAGRPIVFDPVGFSATSVRLQLNSHLLAYGQFACIKGNAGEILSLADLNTGKMRGVDSGDNGSNLSLLVEATKIVAFRYRCVAVCTGKIDVVADGTCEGKFKLSSGSPLIPSQIPAYKVECGDIPVMGRITASGCSLGTTIACLVGGLSKDQSLLSAVLTAVRLYKSAGYLASSRCEGSGSFQVRLIDALDQMFQGEDPQYWKATLSSA
;
A
#
# COMPACT_ATOMS: atom_id res chain seq x y z
N MET A 1 -10.66 35.25 12.02
CA MET A 1 -11.20 34.37 10.97
C MET A 1 -10.00 33.79 10.23
N PHE A 2 -9.94 32.46 10.07
CA PHE A 2 -8.84 31.82 9.33
C PHE A 2 -9.02 32.00 7.83
N ASP A 3 -7.90 32.13 7.12
CA ASP A 3 -7.88 32.05 5.66
C ASP A 3 -8.05 30.58 5.26
N LYS A 4 -9.22 30.23 4.72
CA LYS A 4 -9.55 28.85 4.33
C LYS A 4 -8.57 28.23 3.31
N THR A 5 -7.79 29.06 2.60
CA THR A 5 -6.77 28.59 1.65
C THR A 5 -5.46 28.15 2.32
N LYS A 6 -5.28 28.47 3.61
CA LYS A 6 -4.04 28.21 4.38
C LYS A 6 -4.24 27.22 5.53
N VAL A 7 -5.36 26.51 5.56
CA VAL A 7 -5.65 25.52 6.60
C VAL A 7 -4.68 24.35 6.48
N ASP A 8 -4.04 23.99 7.58
CA ASP A 8 -3.16 22.82 7.67
C ASP A 8 -3.99 21.57 8.05
N TYR A 9 -4.16 20.69 7.08
CA TYR A 9 -4.93 19.45 7.24
C TYR A 9 -4.10 18.26 7.75
N SER A 10 -2.80 18.45 8.04
CA SER A 10 -1.85 17.37 8.34
C SER A 10 -2.35 16.38 9.39
N LEU A 11 -2.77 16.88 10.56
CA LEU A 11 -3.32 16.06 11.64
C LEU A 11 -4.64 16.65 12.13
N TYR A 12 -5.73 16.03 11.69
CA TYR A 12 -7.08 16.45 11.95
C TYR A 12 -7.73 15.61 13.06
N LEU A 13 -8.01 16.22 14.21
CA LEU A 13 -8.75 15.59 15.28
C LEU A 13 -10.26 15.74 15.07
N VAL A 14 -10.98 14.62 15.07
CA VAL A 14 -12.43 14.60 15.22
C VAL A 14 -12.76 14.11 16.63
N THR A 15 -13.60 14.82 17.38
CA THR A 15 -13.93 14.46 18.76
C THR A 15 -15.00 13.38 18.84
N ASP A 16 -15.04 12.68 19.98
CA ASP A 16 -16.17 11.85 20.40
C ASP A 16 -16.18 11.75 21.93
N SER A 17 -17.17 12.33 22.59
CA SER A 17 -17.28 12.35 24.06
C SER A 17 -17.59 10.98 24.67
N THR A 18 -18.04 10.01 23.87
CA THR A 18 -18.50 8.70 24.39
C THR A 18 -17.38 7.70 24.69
N MET A 19 -16.14 8.02 24.29
CA MET A 19 -14.98 7.13 24.43
C MET A 19 -13.88 7.70 25.32
N LEU A 20 -14.18 8.74 26.10
CA LEU A 20 -13.21 9.39 26.97
C LEU A 20 -12.72 8.43 28.07
N PRO A 21 -11.40 8.37 28.33
CA PRO A 21 -10.87 7.65 29.48
C PRO A 21 -11.39 8.23 30.81
N PRO A 22 -11.51 7.41 31.86
CA PRO A 22 -11.84 7.88 33.20
C PRO A 22 -10.92 9.02 33.66
N GLY A 23 -11.50 10.06 34.27
CA GLY A 23 -10.75 11.22 34.78
C GLY A 23 -10.35 12.24 33.70
N THR A 24 -10.74 12.05 32.44
CA THR A 24 -10.51 13.01 31.36
C THR A 24 -11.81 13.72 30.95
N THR A 25 -11.66 14.85 30.27
CA THR A 25 -12.75 15.62 29.67
C THR A 25 -12.51 15.80 28.18
N LEU A 26 -13.54 16.14 27.42
CA LEU A 26 -13.39 16.45 26.00
C LEU A 26 -12.37 17.58 25.80
N GLU A 27 -12.49 18.65 26.60
CA GLU A 27 -11.59 19.80 26.53
C GLU A 27 -10.15 19.45 26.90
N SER A 28 -9.93 18.58 27.90
CA SER A 28 -8.57 18.17 28.26
C SER A 28 -7.91 17.31 27.18
N GLN A 29 -8.67 16.43 26.51
CA GLN A 29 -8.15 15.64 25.39
C GLN A 29 -7.79 16.55 24.20
N VAL A 30 -8.69 17.49 23.86
CA VAL A 30 -8.43 18.47 22.78
C VAL A 30 -7.24 19.36 23.11
N TYR A 31 -7.12 19.86 24.34
CA TYR A 31 -5.98 20.66 24.79
C TYR A 31 -4.67 19.89 24.66
N ALA A 32 -4.61 18.65 25.16
CA ALA A 32 -3.43 17.81 25.05
C ALA A 32 -3.04 17.54 23.59
N ALA A 33 -4.03 17.39 22.71
CA ALA A 33 -3.79 17.17 21.28
C ALA A 33 -3.28 18.45 20.58
N LEU A 34 -3.86 19.61 20.87
CA LEU A 34 -3.39 20.90 20.34
C LEU A 34 -1.94 21.20 20.74
N GLN A 35 -1.57 20.91 21.99
CA GLN A 35 -0.20 21.06 22.47
C GLN A 35 0.83 20.18 21.74
N ASN A 36 0.40 19.09 21.10
CA ASN A 36 1.28 18.04 20.58
C ASN A 36 1.19 17.84 19.06
N GLY A 37 0.52 18.75 18.33
CA GLY A 37 0.63 18.84 16.88
C GLY A 37 -0.64 18.60 16.08
N VAL A 38 -1.83 18.59 16.70
CA VAL A 38 -3.09 18.71 15.94
C VAL A 38 -3.16 20.07 15.25
N THR A 39 -3.56 20.06 13.98
CA THR A 39 -3.61 21.25 13.12
C THR A 39 -5.02 21.65 12.68
N LEU A 40 -6.00 20.79 12.95
CA LEU A 40 -7.42 21.03 12.71
C LEU A 40 -8.24 20.26 13.75
N VAL A 41 -9.29 20.88 14.29
CA VAL A 41 -10.21 20.21 15.23
C VAL A 41 -11.64 20.25 14.68
N GLN A 42 -12.33 19.12 14.74
CA GLN A 42 -13.76 19.02 14.51
C GLN A 42 -14.46 18.56 15.77
N LEU A 43 -15.34 19.40 16.28
CA LEU A 43 -16.22 19.03 17.39
C LEU A 43 -17.43 18.28 16.83
N ARG A 44 -17.55 17.03 17.24
CA ARG A 44 -18.62 16.11 16.88
C ARG A 44 -19.29 15.55 18.13
N GLU A 45 -20.54 15.95 18.32
CA GLU A 45 -21.42 15.48 19.38
C GLU A 45 -22.78 15.09 18.76
N LYS A 46 -23.05 13.78 18.65
CA LYS A 46 -24.27 13.29 17.99
C LYS A 46 -25.47 13.16 18.91
N ASP A 47 -25.21 12.81 20.17
CA ASP A 47 -26.23 12.37 21.12
C ASP A 47 -26.43 13.40 22.25
N THR A 48 -25.92 14.65 22.10
CA THR A 48 -25.98 15.70 23.13
C THR A 48 -27.01 16.77 22.82
N ASP A 49 -27.55 17.39 23.87
CA ASP A 49 -28.43 18.55 23.73
C ASP A 49 -27.70 19.75 23.13
N THR A 50 -28.38 20.48 22.26
CA THR A 50 -27.84 21.67 21.57
C THR A 50 -27.20 22.67 22.54
N LYS A 51 -27.79 22.88 23.72
CA LYS A 51 -27.25 23.80 24.73
C LYS A 51 -25.88 23.32 25.25
N ILE A 52 -25.76 22.03 25.53
CA ILE A 52 -24.51 21.41 26.02
C ILE A 52 -23.46 21.41 24.90
N PHE A 53 -23.87 21.11 23.65
CA PHE A 53 -23.00 21.24 22.48
C PHE A 53 -22.40 22.65 22.42
N ILE A 54 -23.23 23.70 22.43
CA ILE A 54 -22.75 25.10 22.36
C ILE A 54 -21.76 25.40 23.49
N GLN A 55 -22.01 24.92 24.71
CA GLN A 55 -21.09 25.11 25.84
C GLN A 55 -19.72 24.49 25.60
N HIS A 56 -19.67 23.24 25.11
CA HIS A 56 -18.41 22.60 24.73
C HIS A 56 -17.75 23.31 23.53
N ALA A 57 -18.54 23.71 22.53
CA ALA A 57 -18.06 24.38 21.33
C ALA A 57 -17.35 25.70 21.65
N VAL A 58 -17.92 26.53 22.54
CA VAL A 58 -17.28 27.77 22.99
C VAL A 58 -15.96 27.51 23.71
N LYS A 59 -15.90 26.50 24.60
CA LYS A 59 -14.68 26.15 25.33
C LYS A 59 -13.60 25.64 24.38
N VAL A 60 -13.95 24.73 23.48
CA VAL A 60 -13.04 24.18 22.47
C VAL A 60 -12.58 25.26 21.50
N GLN A 61 -13.46 26.17 21.08
CA GLN A 61 -13.10 27.30 20.21
C GLN A 61 -12.07 28.21 20.88
N LYS A 62 -12.21 28.47 22.18
CA LYS A 62 -11.21 29.24 22.94
C LYS A 62 -9.84 28.56 22.90
N LEU A 63 -9.78 27.25 23.15
CA LEU A 63 -8.53 26.48 23.04
C LEU A 63 -7.96 26.55 21.62
N CYS A 64 -8.77 26.27 20.61
CA CYS A 64 -8.35 26.28 19.20
C CYS A 64 -7.76 27.66 18.80
N ARG A 65 -8.39 28.76 19.22
CA ARG A 65 -7.89 30.13 18.99
C ARG A 65 -6.55 30.40 19.66
N GLU A 66 -6.32 29.91 20.88
CA GLU A 66 -5.05 30.03 21.60
C GLU A 66 -3.89 29.38 20.82
N PHE A 67 -4.14 28.21 20.26
CA PHE A 67 -3.15 27.46 19.46
C PHE A 67 -3.15 27.84 17.97
N LYS A 68 -3.99 28.80 17.54
CA LYS A 68 -4.17 29.19 16.13
C LYS A 68 -4.52 28.01 15.22
N VAL A 69 -5.39 27.14 15.71
CA VAL A 69 -5.96 26.00 14.99
C VAL A 69 -7.44 26.28 14.71
N PRO A 70 -7.96 26.02 13.49
CA PRO A 70 -9.38 26.23 13.20
C PRO A 70 -10.28 25.17 13.86
N LEU A 71 -11.49 25.60 14.24
CA LEU A 71 -12.55 24.73 14.74
C LEU A 71 -13.66 24.54 13.69
N ILE A 72 -13.93 23.28 13.38
CA ILE A 72 -15.04 22.84 12.53
C ILE A 72 -16.15 22.23 13.39
N ILE A 73 -17.41 22.54 13.08
CA ILE A 73 -18.56 21.92 13.73
C ILE A 73 -19.16 20.84 12.81
N ASN A 74 -19.34 19.64 13.34
CA ASN A 74 -19.92 18.53 12.59
C ASN A 74 -21.46 18.61 12.58
N ASP A 75 -22.05 18.49 11.38
CA ASP A 75 -23.48 18.41 11.01
C ASP A 75 -24.34 19.65 11.40
N ARG A 76 -24.08 20.28 12.54
CA ARG A 76 -24.87 21.36 13.15
C ARG A 76 -24.47 22.75 12.65
N VAL A 77 -24.93 23.12 11.45
CA VAL A 77 -24.71 24.44 10.85
C VAL A 77 -25.21 25.59 11.74
N ASP A 78 -26.34 25.38 12.40
CA ASP A 78 -26.92 26.31 13.37
C ASP A 78 -25.99 26.60 14.56
N VAL A 79 -25.38 25.56 15.13
CA VAL A 79 -24.39 25.70 16.22
C VAL A 79 -23.14 26.43 15.71
N ALA A 80 -22.68 26.11 14.51
CA ALA A 80 -21.53 26.77 13.90
C ALA A 80 -21.74 28.27 13.72
N LEU A 81 -22.95 28.68 13.32
CA LEU A 81 -23.32 30.10 13.22
C LEU A 81 -23.44 30.75 14.59
N ALA A 82 -24.08 30.06 15.55
CA ALA A 82 -24.30 30.60 16.90
C ALA A 82 -23.00 30.96 17.64
N ILE A 83 -21.92 30.20 17.40
CA ILE A 83 -20.61 30.45 18.01
C ILE A 83 -19.60 31.11 17.06
N ASP A 84 -20.02 31.48 15.85
CA ASP A 84 -19.13 31.97 14.79
C ASP A 84 -17.89 31.06 14.58
N ALA A 85 -18.13 29.76 14.42
CA ALA A 85 -17.08 28.76 14.16
C ALA A 85 -16.37 29.01 12.83
N ASP A 86 -15.16 28.46 12.66
CA ASP A 86 -14.35 28.68 11.46
C ASP A 86 -14.89 27.90 10.25
N GLY A 87 -15.66 26.84 10.50
CA GLY A 87 -16.32 26.09 9.46
C GLY A 87 -17.25 24.98 9.95
N VAL A 88 -17.78 24.23 8.98
CA VAL A 88 -18.67 23.10 9.18
C VAL A 88 -18.23 21.89 8.36
N HIS A 89 -18.56 20.70 8.85
CA HIS A 89 -18.43 19.48 8.08
C HIS A 89 -19.77 18.76 8.07
N VAL A 90 -20.22 18.32 6.90
CA VAL A 90 -21.50 17.61 6.74
C VAL A 90 -21.29 16.29 6.01
N GLY A 91 -22.15 15.33 6.30
CA GLY A 91 -22.26 14.07 5.58
C GLY A 91 -23.28 14.10 4.44
N GLN A 92 -23.41 12.96 3.76
CA GLN A 92 -24.32 12.76 2.64
C GLN A 92 -25.81 12.76 3.03
N GLY A 93 -26.11 12.52 4.31
CA GLY A 93 -27.49 12.50 4.82
C GLY A 93 -27.89 13.79 5.55
N ASP A 94 -27.00 14.78 5.57
CA ASP A 94 -27.17 16.02 6.32
C ASP A 94 -27.65 17.16 5.38
N MET A 95 -27.54 18.42 5.82
CA MET A 95 -27.96 19.57 5.03
C MET A 95 -27.22 19.64 3.67
N PRO A 96 -27.91 19.84 2.54
CA PRO A 96 -27.27 19.97 1.23
C PRO A 96 -26.25 21.11 1.18
N ILE A 97 -25.11 20.89 0.52
CA ILE A 97 -23.99 21.85 0.44
C ILE A 97 -24.42 23.23 -0.06
N SER A 98 -25.32 23.29 -1.03
CA SER A 98 -25.85 24.57 -1.55
C SER A 98 -26.55 25.40 -0.47
N MET A 99 -27.29 24.74 0.42
CA MET A 99 -27.97 25.39 1.55
C MET A 99 -26.97 25.74 2.66
N VAL A 100 -26.03 24.84 2.96
CA VAL A 100 -24.93 25.13 3.90
C VAL A 100 -24.21 26.40 3.47
N ARG A 101 -23.77 26.48 2.21
CA ARG A 101 -23.03 27.62 1.67
C ARG A 101 -23.84 28.93 1.72
N LYS A 102 -25.14 28.86 1.45
CA LYS A 102 -26.06 30.02 1.56
C LYS A 102 -26.11 30.58 2.98
N LEU A 103 -25.99 29.73 4.00
CA LEU A 103 -26.06 30.13 5.41
C LEU A 103 -24.70 30.61 5.96
N VAL A 104 -23.62 29.87 5.66
CA VAL A 104 -22.29 30.13 6.25
C VAL A 104 -21.46 31.15 5.47
N GLY A 105 -21.89 31.51 4.25
CA GLY A 105 -21.19 32.44 3.38
C GLY A 105 -19.94 31.83 2.70
N PRO A 106 -19.23 32.64 1.90
CA PRO A 106 -18.09 32.16 1.11
C PRO A 106 -16.83 31.91 1.95
N ASP A 107 -16.68 32.57 3.09
CA ASP A 107 -15.42 32.62 3.83
C ASP A 107 -15.22 31.48 4.83
N LYS A 108 -16.32 30.91 5.35
CA LYS A 108 -16.24 29.77 6.27
C LYS A 108 -15.86 28.49 5.53
N ILE A 109 -15.10 27.63 6.20
CA ILE A 109 -14.65 26.35 5.67
C ILE A 109 -15.83 25.38 5.60
N VAL A 110 -16.06 24.72 4.47
CA VAL A 110 -17.06 23.66 4.31
C VAL A 110 -16.39 22.36 3.92
N GLY A 111 -16.53 21.37 4.80
CA GLY A 111 -16.11 20.00 4.61
C GLY A 111 -17.24 19.08 4.20
N TRP A 112 -16.94 18.08 3.38
CA TRP A 112 -17.93 17.08 2.96
C TRP A 112 -17.39 15.65 3.10
N SER A 113 -18.18 14.72 3.62
CA SER A 113 -17.81 13.31 3.63
C SER A 113 -18.01 12.68 2.25
N VAL A 114 -16.93 12.14 1.68
CA VAL A 114 -16.91 11.51 0.36
C VAL A 114 -16.33 10.09 0.46
N GLY A 115 -16.94 9.16 -0.27
CA GLY A 115 -16.50 7.77 -0.37
C GLY A 115 -16.81 7.10 -1.72
N TYR A 116 -17.42 7.81 -2.67
CA TYR A 116 -17.67 7.31 -4.02
C TYR A 116 -17.33 8.35 -5.09
N GLU A 117 -17.01 7.89 -6.30
CA GLU A 117 -16.57 8.75 -7.41
C GLU A 117 -17.68 9.74 -7.86
N HIS A 118 -18.95 9.32 -7.86
CA HIS A 118 -20.06 10.22 -8.21
C HIS A 118 -20.19 11.41 -7.25
N GLU A 119 -19.91 11.22 -5.96
CA GLU A 119 -19.90 12.31 -4.97
C GLU A 119 -18.77 13.32 -5.28
N VAL A 120 -17.63 12.85 -5.80
CA VAL A 120 -16.55 13.75 -6.28
C VAL A 120 -16.98 14.53 -7.52
N GLN A 121 -17.71 13.89 -8.44
CA GLN A 121 -18.23 14.54 -9.64
C GLN A 121 -19.25 15.63 -9.30
N GLU A 122 -20.13 15.37 -8.32
CA GLU A 122 -21.06 16.37 -7.77
C GLU A 122 -20.31 17.55 -7.15
N LEU A 123 -19.26 17.28 -6.37
CA LEU A 123 -18.39 18.33 -5.84
C LEU A 123 -17.79 19.20 -6.95
N ALA A 124 -17.26 18.57 -8.00
CA ALA A 124 -16.64 19.28 -9.10
C ALA A 124 -17.66 20.16 -9.85
N ALA A 125 -18.89 19.67 -10.04
CA ALA A 125 -19.97 20.42 -10.67
C ALA A 125 -20.40 21.66 -9.86
N MET A 126 -20.25 21.64 -8.53
CA MET A 126 -20.50 22.81 -7.67
C MET A 126 -19.40 23.88 -7.77
N GLY A 127 -18.22 23.53 -8.27
CA GLY A 127 -17.07 24.42 -8.38
C GLY A 127 -16.47 24.84 -7.02
N PRO A 128 -15.52 25.80 -7.02
CA PRO A 128 -14.74 26.18 -5.83
C PRO A 128 -15.54 26.88 -4.73
N GLN A 129 -16.78 27.27 -5.01
CA GLN A 129 -17.65 27.93 -4.04
C GLN A 129 -18.45 26.92 -3.20
N GLY A 130 -18.50 25.65 -3.59
CA GLY A 130 -19.26 24.62 -2.89
C GLY A 130 -18.52 24.10 -1.65
N VAL A 131 -17.54 23.24 -1.88
CA VAL A 131 -16.81 22.48 -0.86
C VAL A 131 -15.33 22.84 -0.89
N ASP A 132 -14.74 23.08 0.29
CA ASP A 132 -13.33 23.46 0.43
C ASP A 132 -12.44 22.25 0.68
N TYR A 133 -12.94 21.23 1.38
CA TYR A 133 -12.23 19.96 1.61
C TYR A 133 -13.16 18.76 1.73
N VAL A 134 -12.62 17.56 1.53
CA VAL A 134 -13.36 16.31 1.70
C VAL A 134 -12.68 15.34 2.66
N GLY A 135 -13.49 14.68 3.49
CA GLY A 135 -13.09 13.52 4.25
C GLY A 135 -13.28 12.26 3.42
N LEU A 136 -12.19 11.62 3.01
CA LEU A 136 -12.15 10.41 2.20
C LEU A 136 -12.19 9.18 3.10
N GLY A 137 -13.32 8.46 3.11
CA GLY A 137 -13.45 7.28 3.97
C GLY A 137 -14.80 6.57 3.90
N MET A 138 -14.94 5.43 4.57
CA MET A 138 -13.97 4.84 5.52
C MET A 138 -12.81 4.09 4.85
N VAL A 139 -11.57 4.41 5.25
CA VAL A 139 -10.37 3.69 4.75
C VAL A 139 -10.35 2.26 5.26
N PHE A 140 -10.45 2.08 6.58
CA PHE A 140 -10.51 0.80 7.27
C PHE A 140 -11.77 0.69 8.15
N PRO A 141 -12.13 -0.53 8.61
CA PRO A 141 -13.16 -0.74 9.63
C PRO A 141 -12.92 0.16 10.86
N THR A 142 -14.00 0.69 11.43
CA THR A 142 -13.94 1.48 12.67
C THR A 142 -15.21 1.29 13.48
N ASN A 143 -15.06 1.22 14.79
CA ASN A 143 -16.18 1.14 15.74
C ASN A 143 -16.69 2.53 16.16
N THR A 144 -16.04 3.62 15.71
CA THR A 144 -16.40 5.00 16.07
C THR A 144 -17.76 5.44 15.51
N LYS A 145 -18.15 4.93 14.34
CA LYS A 145 -19.48 5.20 13.76
C LYS A 145 -20.41 4.03 14.07
N LYS A 146 -21.40 4.24 14.94
CA LYS A 146 -22.54 3.31 15.13
C LYS A 146 -23.22 3.12 13.75
N ASN A 147 -23.25 1.89 13.23
CA ASN A 147 -23.81 1.49 11.93
C ASN A 147 -23.18 2.18 10.69
N PRO A 148 -21.97 1.80 10.26
CA PRO A 148 -21.36 2.36 9.06
C PRO A 148 -22.20 2.03 7.80
N LYS A 149 -22.57 3.07 7.04
CA LYS A 149 -23.33 2.95 5.78
C LYS A 149 -22.48 2.58 4.56
N LYS A 150 -21.14 2.57 4.70
CA LYS A 150 -20.18 2.31 3.62
C LYS A 150 -19.27 1.15 4.04
N SER A 151 -18.77 0.39 3.08
CA SER A 151 -17.72 -0.61 3.32
C SER A 151 -16.34 0.05 3.33
N PRO A 152 -15.34 -0.51 4.04
CA PRO A 152 -13.96 -0.07 3.93
C PRO A 152 -13.46 -0.11 2.49
N MET A 153 -12.89 1.00 2.02
CA MET A 153 -12.39 1.11 0.64
C MET A 153 -10.88 0.88 0.51
N GLY A 154 -10.16 0.88 1.63
CA GLY A 154 -8.69 0.79 1.68
C GLY A 154 -7.97 1.95 0.99
N PRO A 155 -6.63 1.91 0.93
CA PRO A 155 -5.83 2.93 0.26
C PRO A 155 -6.18 3.08 -1.22
N ARG A 156 -6.48 1.96 -1.90
CA ARG A 156 -6.83 1.97 -3.33
C ARG A 156 -8.12 2.74 -3.61
N GLY A 157 -9.14 2.58 -2.76
CA GLY A 157 -10.39 3.33 -2.88
C GLY A 157 -10.16 4.83 -2.73
N VAL A 158 -9.33 5.24 -1.78
CA VAL A 158 -8.92 6.64 -1.62
C VAL A 158 -8.21 7.15 -2.88
N SER A 159 -7.25 6.39 -3.42
CA SER A 159 -6.57 6.74 -4.68
C SER A 159 -7.53 6.94 -5.85
N LYS A 160 -8.59 6.12 -6.00
CA LYS A 160 -9.61 6.32 -7.05
C LYS A 160 -10.36 7.65 -6.90
N LEU A 161 -10.64 8.06 -5.66
CA LEU A 161 -11.26 9.37 -5.40
C LEU A 161 -10.28 10.52 -5.71
N LEU A 162 -8.99 10.34 -5.42
CA LEU A 162 -7.95 11.29 -5.81
C LEU A 162 -7.80 11.38 -7.34
N ASP A 163 -7.89 10.26 -8.06
CA ASP A 163 -7.92 10.21 -9.53
C ASP A 163 -9.11 11.00 -10.08
N THR A 164 -10.29 10.84 -9.48
CA THR A 164 -11.50 11.55 -9.88
C THR A 164 -11.36 13.06 -9.63
N LEU A 165 -10.73 13.47 -8.52
CA LEU A 165 -10.42 14.87 -8.24
C LEU A 165 -9.41 15.45 -9.24
N GLN A 166 -8.42 14.67 -9.67
CA GLN A 166 -7.46 15.09 -10.71
C GLN A 166 -8.13 15.26 -12.06
N THR A 167 -8.87 14.26 -12.52
CA THR A 167 -9.54 14.28 -13.83
C THR A 167 -10.63 15.34 -13.92
N SER A 168 -11.30 15.63 -12.80
CA SER A 168 -12.30 16.72 -12.71
C SER A 168 -11.67 18.11 -12.49
N ASN A 169 -10.34 18.22 -12.45
CA ASN A 169 -9.60 19.46 -12.20
C ASN A 169 -10.04 20.20 -10.91
N ALA A 170 -10.44 19.46 -9.88
CA ALA A 170 -10.91 19.99 -8.60
C ALA A 170 -9.74 20.45 -7.70
N THR A 171 -8.88 21.32 -8.22
CA THR A 171 -7.60 21.73 -7.60
C THR A 171 -7.78 22.53 -6.31
N TRP A 172 -8.94 23.19 -6.12
CA TRP A 172 -9.24 23.91 -4.89
C TRP A 172 -9.44 22.96 -3.70
N CYS A 173 -10.05 21.80 -3.94
CA CYS A 173 -10.52 20.91 -2.88
C CYS A 173 -9.35 20.17 -2.21
N ARG A 174 -9.23 20.35 -0.89
CA ARG A 174 -8.30 19.60 -0.04
C ARG A 174 -8.90 18.24 0.37
N THR A 175 -8.07 17.34 0.89
CA THR A 175 -8.43 15.95 1.15
C THR A 175 -7.83 15.44 2.45
N VAL A 176 -8.64 14.77 3.28
CA VAL A 176 -8.16 14.08 4.48
C VAL A 176 -8.65 12.64 4.48
N ALA A 177 -7.76 11.69 4.71
CA ALA A 177 -8.14 10.28 4.86
C ALA A 177 -8.75 10.05 6.26
N ILE A 178 -9.83 9.27 6.36
CA ILE A 178 -10.48 8.99 7.65
C ILE A 178 -11.02 7.56 7.75
N GLY A 179 -10.93 7.00 8.97
CA GLY A 179 -11.55 5.73 9.35
C GLY A 179 -10.54 4.60 9.55
N GLY A 180 -10.39 4.17 10.81
CA GLY A 180 -9.49 3.07 11.22
C GLY A 180 -8.01 3.37 11.01
N LEU A 181 -7.62 4.65 11.02
CA LEU A 181 -6.24 5.08 10.92
C LEU A 181 -5.56 5.08 12.29
N HIS A 182 -4.46 4.34 12.38
CA HIS A 182 -3.71 4.10 13.61
C HIS A 182 -2.21 4.04 13.31
N PRO A 183 -1.33 4.18 14.32
CA PRO A 183 0.12 4.21 14.10
C PRO A 183 0.69 3.02 13.33
N ASP A 184 0.06 1.84 13.39
CA ASP A 184 0.44 0.63 12.67
C ASP A 184 0.16 0.68 11.16
N ASN A 185 -0.69 1.60 10.70
CA ASN A 185 -1.07 1.68 9.28
C ASN A 185 -0.83 3.05 8.62
N ILE A 186 -0.68 4.13 9.38
CA ILE A 186 -0.55 5.50 8.85
C ILE A 186 0.60 5.66 7.85
N PRO A 187 1.86 5.27 8.16
CA PRO A 187 2.97 5.45 7.21
C PRO A 187 2.73 4.74 5.88
N ARG A 188 2.21 3.50 5.94
CA ARG A 188 1.87 2.70 4.77
C ARG A 188 0.82 3.39 3.92
N VAL A 189 -0.31 3.77 4.51
CA VAL A 189 -1.39 4.36 3.72
C VAL A 189 -1.01 5.72 3.17
N LEU A 190 -0.27 6.55 3.91
CA LEU A 190 0.24 7.83 3.39
C LEU A 190 1.17 7.62 2.20
N SER A 191 1.98 6.55 2.21
CA SER A 191 2.81 6.21 1.06
C SER A 191 1.97 5.80 -0.16
N GLN A 192 0.89 5.06 0.02
CA GLN A 192 0.09 4.47 -1.07
C GLN A 192 -1.05 5.39 -1.58
N MET A 193 -1.59 6.29 -0.75
CA MET A 193 -2.76 7.13 -1.07
C MET A 193 -2.39 8.35 -1.93
N CYS A 194 -2.08 8.06 -3.19
CA CYS A 194 -1.75 9.02 -4.24
C CYS A 194 -2.56 8.71 -5.51
N SER A 195 -2.82 9.72 -6.34
CA SER A 195 -3.39 9.54 -7.67
C SER A 195 -2.45 8.75 -8.57
N ASN A 196 -3.00 8.07 -9.58
CA ASN A 196 -2.24 7.27 -10.54
C ASN A 196 -1.30 8.13 -11.40
N ASP A 197 -1.51 9.44 -11.53
CA ASP A 197 -0.54 10.32 -12.21
C ASP A 197 0.56 10.83 -11.27
N GLY A 198 0.50 10.46 -9.98
CA GLY A 198 1.45 10.84 -8.94
C GLY A 198 1.38 12.31 -8.50
N LYS A 199 0.41 13.10 -8.97
CA LYS A 199 0.38 14.56 -8.75
C LYS A 199 -0.39 15.01 -7.52
N ARG A 200 -1.28 14.16 -7.00
CA ARG A 200 -2.09 14.45 -5.82
C ARG A 200 -1.98 13.33 -4.81
N SER A 201 -1.73 13.68 -3.56
CA SER A 201 -1.85 12.81 -2.39
C SER A 201 -2.81 13.45 -1.39
N VAL A 202 -3.15 12.72 -0.33
CA VAL A 202 -3.96 13.29 0.75
C VAL A 202 -3.25 14.49 1.40
N ASP A 203 -4.00 15.52 1.79
CA ASP A 203 -3.47 16.70 2.49
C ASP A 203 -3.26 16.44 3.99
N GLY A 204 -3.77 15.31 4.50
CA GLY A 204 -3.49 14.82 5.84
C GLY A 204 -4.41 13.67 6.25
N ILE A 205 -4.42 13.36 7.55
CA ILE A 205 -5.23 12.29 8.13
C ILE A 205 -6.16 12.83 9.20
N ALA A 206 -7.32 12.19 9.34
CA ALA A 206 -8.24 12.43 10.43
C ALA A 206 -8.36 11.22 11.35
N VAL A 207 -8.26 11.46 12.66
CA VAL A 207 -8.30 10.44 13.71
C VAL A 207 -9.36 10.78 14.77
N VAL A 208 -9.89 9.75 15.42
CA VAL A 208 -10.85 9.90 16.54
C VAL A 208 -10.32 9.14 17.75
N SER A 209 -10.46 7.82 17.75
CA SER A 209 -10.19 6.96 18.91
C SER A 209 -8.73 6.96 19.33
N ASP A 210 -7.79 7.08 18.40
CA ASP A 210 -6.36 7.08 18.70
C ASP A 210 -5.94 8.21 19.65
N ILE A 211 -6.66 9.34 19.62
CA ILE A 211 -6.45 10.47 20.53
C ILE A 211 -7.53 10.48 21.61
N MET A 212 -8.82 10.49 21.23
CA MET A 212 -9.93 10.70 22.16
C MET A 212 -10.05 9.60 23.21
N ALA A 213 -9.74 8.35 22.85
CA ALA A 213 -9.81 7.20 23.76
C ALA A 213 -8.47 6.89 24.46
N SER A 214 -7.42 7.70 24.22
CA SER A 214 -6.11 7.50 24.83
C SER A 214 -6.05 8.16 26.20
N SER A 215 -5.58 7.43 27.21
CA SER A 215 -5.26 7.99 28.54
C SER A 215 -4.09 8.99 28.49
N GLU A 216 -3.30 8.95 27.43
CA GLU A 216 -2.16 9.85 27.21
C GLU A 216 -2.28 10.56 25.85
N ALA A 217 -3.38 11.31 25.64
CA ALA A 217 -3.71 11.97 24.37
C ALA A 217 -2.57 12.80 23.77
N GLY A 218 -1.79 13.51 24.61
CA GLY A 218 -0.62 14.26 24.15
C GLY A 218 0.48 13.38 23.55
N LYS A 219 0.80 12.24 24.19
CA LYS A 219 1.78 11.28 23.64
C LYS A 219 1.27 10.61 22.37
N ALA A 220 -0.01 10.22 22.34
CA ALA A 220 -0.63 9.64 21.15
C ALA A 220 -0.56 10.62 19.96
N THR A 221 -0.94 11.87 20.19
CA THR A 221 -0.85 12.93 19.18
C THR A 221 0.57 13.14 18.68
N LYS A 222 1.54 13.25 19.58
CA LYS A 222 2.95 13.44 19.21
C LYS A 222 3.48 12.28 18.36
N ARG A 223 3.08 11.04 18.68
CA ARG A 223 3.40 9.86 17.88
C ARG A 223 2.84 9.99 16.47
N LEU A 224 1.56 10.33 16.33
CA LEU A 224 0.92 10.53 15.03
C LEU A 224 1.61 11.64 14.22
N ARG A 225 1.92 12.77 14.86
CA ARG A 225 2.63 13.89 14.24
C ARG A 225 3.99 13.47 13.70
N ASN A 226 4.77 12.74 14.49
CA ASN A 226 6.07 12.23 14.06
C ASN A 226 5.96 11.30 12.84
N LEU A 227 4.95 10.44 12.79
CA LEU A 227 4.72 9.54 11.64
C LEU A 227 4.34 10.30 10.36
N ILE A 228 3.61 11.40 10.48
CA ILE A 228 3.24 12.26 9.35
C ILE A 228 4.46 13.04 8.85
N ASP A 229 5.21 13.65 9.78
CA ASP A 229 6.33 14.54 9.47
C ASP A 229 7.58 13.77 9.00
N SER A 230 7.72 12.48 9.33
CA SER A 230 8.86 11.65 8.90
C SER A 230 8.99 11.61 7.38
N LYS A 231 7.86 11.68 6.65
CA LYS A 231 7.78 11.61 5.18
C LYS A 231 8.48 10.37 4.60
N ASN A 232 8.67 9.36 5.43
CA ASN A 232 9.36 8.13 5.09
C ASN A 232 8.68 6.94 5.78
N TYR A 233 8.51 5.86 5.02
CA TYR A 233 7.97 4.60 5.48
C TYR A 233 8.99 3.48 5.22
N GLN A 234 9.75 3.16 6.26
CA GLN A 234 10.65 2.01 6.31
C GLN A 234 9.86 0.78 6.76
N TYR A 235 9.50 -0.11 5.82
CA TYR A 235 8.65 -1.28 6.08
C TYR A 235 9.40 -2.62 6.10
N VAL A 236 10.69 -2.57 5.82
CA VAL A 236 11.66 -3.68 5.89
C VAL A 236 12.88 -3.21 6.68
N ASP A 237 13.66 -4.15 7.21
CA ASP A 237 14.85 -3.87 8.03
C ASP A 237 16.11 -3.50 7.22
N PHE A 238 16.00 -3.50 5.89
CA PHE A 238 17.02 -3.04 4.94
C PHE A 238 16.54 -1.82 4.13
N VAL A 239 17.48 -1.05 3.61
CA VAL A 239 17.18 0.19 2.89
C VAL A 239 16.51 -0.12 1.56
N VAL A 240 15.40 0.56 1.29
CA VAL A 240 14.74 0.51 -0.01
C VAL A 240 15.32 1.63 -0.86
N ASN A 241 16.51 1.43 -1.44
CA ASN A 241 17.15 2.41 -2.32
C ASN A 241 17.26 1.88 -3.76
N ASN A 242 17.24 2.80 -4.72
CA ASN A 242 17.61 2.50 -6.10
C ASN A 242 19.14 2.54 -6.26
N PRO A 243 19.76 1.51 -6.85
CA PRO A 243 21.17 1.54 -7.16
C PRO A 243 21.41 2.49 -8.34
N GLU A 244 22.60 3.08 -8.41
CA GLU A 244 23.01 3.88 -9.59
C GLU A 244 23.14 3.01 -10.86
N SER A 245 23.51 1.74 -10.71
CA SER A 245 23.60 0.77 -11.80
C SER A 245 23.49 -0.67 -11.30
N HIS A 246 23.09 -1.59 -12.19
CA HIS A 246 23.05 -3.04 -11.93
C HIS A 246 24.09 -3.75 -12.81
N SER A 247 24.86 -4.68 -12.24
CA SER A 247 25.96 -5.36 -12.94
C SER A 247 26.11 -6.83 -12.52
N PRO A 248 26.78 -7.67 -13.33
CA PRO A 248 27.08 -9.05 -12.94
C PRO A 248 27.92 -9.18 -11.66
N ALA A 249 28.81 -8.22 -11.39
CA ALA A 249 29.58 -8.19 -10.15
C ALA A 249 28.67 -7.97 -8.93
N LEU A 250 27.66 -7.11 -9.09
CA LEU A 250 26.63 -6.89 -8.07
C LEU A 250 25.82 -8.18 -7.86
N GLU A 251 25.35 -8.84 -8.93
CA GLU A 251 24.61 -10.10 -8.80
C GLU A 251 25.39 -11.17 -8.01
N LYS A 252 26.70 -11.25 -8.23
CA LYS A 252 27.58 -12.15 -7.48
C LYS A 252 27.60 -11.83 -5.98
N GLU A 253 27.60 -10.56 -5.62
CA GLU A 253 27.50 -10.11 -4.22
C GLU A 253 26.18 -10.56 -3.58
N TYR A 254 25.05 -10.42 -4.28
CA TYR A 254 23.74 -10.80 -3.75
C TYR A 254 23.62 -12.31 -3.55
N ILE A 255 24.21 -13.11 -4.45
CA ILE A 255 24.35 -14.56 -4.27
C ILE A 255 25.16 -14.85 -3.00
N GLN A 256 26.36 -14.27 -2.87
CA GLN A 256 27.25 -14.50 -1.73
C GLN A 256 26.60 -14.14 -0.40
N VAL A 257 25.92 -12.99 -0.33
CA VAL A 257 25.25 -12.53 0.90
C VAL A 257 24.05 -13.42 1.21
N THR A 258 23.31 -13.88 0.20
CA THR A 258 22.21 -14.85 0.42
C THR A 258 22.74 -16.19 0.95
N THR A 259 23.83 -16.71 0.39
CA THR A 259 24.49 -17.93 0.88
C THR A 259 24.99 -17.76 2.33
N LEU A 260 25.57 -16.61 2.65
CA LEU A 260 26.08 -16.31 3.99
C LEU A 260 24.96 -16.24 5.03
N ASN A 261 23.87 -15.54 4.68
CA ASN A 261 22.77 -15.28 5.60
C ASN A 261 21.78 -16.44 5.69
N SER A 262 21.76 -17.33 4.70
CA SER A 262 20.93 -18.55 4.66
C SER A 262 19.48 -18.31 5.12
N PRO A 263 18.72 -17.47 4.40
CA PRO A 263 17.42 -16.98 4.87
C PRO A 263 16.41 -18.11 5.09
N LEU A 264 15.54 -17.92 6.09
CA LEU A 264 14.36 -18.77 6.30
C LEU A 264 13.23 -18.30 5.37
N ILE A 265 12.82 -19.15 4.43
CA ILE A 265 11.73 -18.86 3.51
C ILE A 265 10.47 -19.56 3.99
N HIS A 266 9.53 -18.79 4.51
CA HIS A 266 8.22 -19.28 4.92
C HIS A 266 7.25 -19.24 3.76
N HIS A 267 6.84 -20.42 3.31
CA HIS A 267 5.90 -20.59 2.21
C HIS A 267 4.48 -20.80 2.75
N ILE A 268 3.58 -19.89 2.38
CA ILE A 268 2.14 -20.15 2.42
C ILE A 268 1.67 -20.14 0.96
N THR A 269 1.48 -21.33 0.40
CA THR A 269 1.30 -21.50 -1.06
C THR A 269 0.36 -22.66 -1.39
N ASN A 270 0.12 -22.92 -2.67
CA ASN A 270 -0.65 -24.08 -3.10
C ASN A 270 0.16 -25.40 -2.99
N LYS A 271 -0.56 -26.52 -2.85
CA LYS A 271 0.03 -27.87 -2.68
C LYS A 271 0.96 -28.28 -3.82
N VAL A 272 0.69 -27.85 -5.06
CA VAL A 272 1.54 -28.21 -6.22
C VAL A 272 2.90 -27.52 -6.17
N HIS A 273 3.03 -26.43 -5.42
CA HIS A 273 4.28 -25.68 -5.26
C HIS A 273 5.12 -26.13 -4.06
N TYR A 274 4.59 -26.89 -3.08
CA TYR A 274 5.30 -27.19 -1.81
C TYR A 274 6.67 -27.81 -2.03
N ASN A 275 6.70 -29.01 -2.62
CA ASN A 275 7.94 -29.74 -2.84
C ASN A 275 8.87 -28.97 -3.81
N PHE A 276 8.31 -28.36 -4.85
CA PHE A 276 9.12 -27.69 -5.85
C PHE A 276 9.76 -26.40 -5.30
N GLY A 277 8.99 -25.57 -4.61
CA GLY A 277 9.48 -24.38 -3.91
C GLY A 277 10.50 -24.73 -2.83
N ALA A 278 10.28 -25.80 -2.04
CA ALA A 278 11.26 -26.25 -1.05
C ALA A 278 12.63 -26.56 -1.69
N ASN A 279 12.64 -27.34 -2.76
CA ASN A 279 13.89 -27.72 -3.44
C ASN A 279 14.55 -26.51 -4.13
N VAL A 280 13.77 -25.56 -4.66
CA VAL A 280 14.32 -24.30 -5.19
C VAL A 280 14.96 -23.47 -4.09
N ALA A 281 14.36 -23.36 -2.91
CA ALA A 281 14.95 -22.63 -1.79
C ALA A 281 16.28 -23.26 -1.33
N LEU A 282 16.31 -24.60 -1.22
CA LEU A 282 17.51 -25.34 -0.85
C LEU A 282 18.64 -25.19 -1.88
N ALA A 283 18.32 -25.26 -3.17
CA ALA A 283 19.27 -25.02 -4.26
C ALA A 283 19.88 -23.61 -4.24
N LEU A 284 19.22 -22.65 -3.59
CA LEU A 284 19.65 -21.26 -3.44
C LEU A 284 20.20 -20.98 -2.03
N GLY A 285 20.69 -22.00 -1.34
CA GLY A 285 21.34 -21.88 -0.03
C GLY A 285 20.43 -21.36 1.08
N SER A 286 19.11 -21.51 0.94
CA SER A 286 18.10 -21.02 1.89
C SER A 286 17.37 -22.17 2.57
N SER A 287 16.73 -21.92 3.72
CA SER A 287 15.97 -22.93 4.47
C SER A 287 14.45 -22.73 4.28
N PRO A 288 13.72 -23.65 3.62
CA PRO A 288 12.27 -23.52 3.48
C PRO A 288 11.49 -24.03 4.69
N ILE A 289 10.34 -23.40 4.98
CA ILE A 289 9.32 -23.91 5.92
C ILE A 289 7.92 -23.72 5.33
N MET A 290 7.06 -24.74 5.48
CA MET A 290 5.72 -24.79 4.87
C MET A 290 4.61 -24.70 5.93
N SER A 291 4.85 -23.99 7.04
CA SER A 291 3.89 -23.91 8.15
C SER A 291 2.67 -23.06 7.78
N GLU A 292 1.47 -23.58 8.06
CA GLU A 292 0.21 -22.82 7.99
C GLU A 292 -0.41 -22.66 9.40
N ILE A 293 0.39 -22.86 10.45
CA ILE A 293 -0.05 -22.82 11.84
C ILE A 293 0.06 -21.40 12.37
N GLU A 294 -1.08 -20.76 12.63
CA GLU A 294 -1.14 -19.34 13.00
C GLU A 294 -0.31 -18.98 14.24
N SER A 295 -0.27 -19.87 15.24
CA SER A 295 0.51 -19.66 16.46
C SER A 295 2.03 -19.59 16.22
N GLU A 296 2.52 -20.08 15.09
CA GLU A 296 3.95 -20.05 14.75
C GLU A 296 4.37 -18.77 14.03
N PHE A 297 3.44 -18.02 13.42
CA PHE A 297 3.79 -16.93 12.50
C PHE A 297 4.61 -15.82 13.14
N VAL A 298 4.33 -15.47 14.40
CA VAL A 298 5.11 -14.47 15.12
C VAL A 298 6.53 -15.00 15.34
N GLU A 299 6.70 -16.22 15.83
CA GLU A 299 8.02 -16.82 16.07
C GLU A 299 8.84 -16.93 14.78
N LEU A 300 8.22 -17.40 13.69
CA LEU A 300 8.85 -17.50 12.38
C LEU A 300 9.30 -16.12 11.86
N SER A 301 8.47 -15.09 12.01
CA SER A 301 8.81 -13.72 11.58
C SER A 301 10.00 -13.10 12.33
N GLN A 302 10.32 -13.60 13.53
CA GLN A 302 11.44 -13.10 14.33
C GLN A 302 12.78 -13.78 13.99
N VAL A 303 12.77 -14.90 13.24
CA VAL A 303 14.00 -15.54 12.80
C VAL A 303 14.82 -14.57 11.93
N PRO A 304 16.14 -14.44 12.13
CA PRO A 304 16.99 -13.61 11.28
C PRO A 304 16.79 -13.96 9.80
N HIS A 305 16.67 -12.93 8.95
CA HIS A 305 16.48 -13.11 7.51
C HIS A 305 15.20 -13.89 7.10
N ALA A 306 14.21 -13.99 8.00
CA ALA A 306 12.93 -14.58 7.67
C ALA A 306 12.22 -13.80 6.55
N THR A 307 11.70 -14.53 5.56
CA THR A 307 10.96 -13.97 4.42
C THR A 307 9.69 -14.77 4.17
N LEU A 308 8.57 -14.08 4.00
CA LEU A 308 7.29 -14.71 3.68
C LEU A 308 7.08 -14.73 2.16
N LEU A 309 6.90 -15.91 1.59
CA LEU A 309 6.32 -16.09 0.27
C LEU A 309 4.82 -16.39 0.41
N LEU A 310 3.99 -15.40 0.09
CA LEU A 310 2.54 -15.46 0.21
C LEU A 310 1.89 -15.65 -1.16
N ASN A 311 1.37 -16.84 -1.43
CA ASN A 311 0.74 -17.21 -2.70
C ASN A 311 -0.73 -17.56 -2.50
N THR A 312 -1.62 -16.81 -3.16
CA THR A 312 -3.08 -16.96 -3.00
C THR A 312 -3.68 -18.08 -3.84
N GLY A 313 -2.84 -18.93 -4.44
CA GLY A 313 -3.24 -20.22 -4.98
C GLY A 313 -3.66 -21.21 -3.89
N SER A 314 -3.25 -20.97 -2.63
CA SER A 314 -3.54 -21.83 -1.47
C SER A 314 -5.02 -21.82 -1.08
N VAL A 315 -5.42 -22.81 -0.28
CA VAL A 315 -6.78 -22.93 0.31
C VAL A 315 -6.81 -22.31 1.72
N ALA A 316 -5.76 -21.56 2.10
CA ALA A 316 -5.65 -20.99 3.43
C ALA A 316 -6.77 -19.96 3.67
N PRO A 317 -7.40 -19.95 4.86
CA PRO A 317 -8.40 -18.95 5.21
C PRO A 317 -7.82 -17.53 5.15
N LEU A 318 -8.65 -16.56 4.77
CA LEU A 318 -8.24 -15.14 4.71
C LEU A 318 -7.65 -14.65 6.05
N GLU A 319 -8.20 -15.10 7.16
CA GLU A 319 -7.74 -14.74 8.50
C GLU A 319 -6.30 -15.20 8.75
N SER A 320 -5.98 -16.46 8.42
CA SER A 320 -4.63 -17.01 8.53
C SER A 320 -3.63 -16.25 7.63
N LEU A 321 -3.99 -16.00 6.37
CA LEU A 321 -3.14 -15.23 5.44
C LEU A 321 -2.90 -13.79 5.96
N THR A 322 -3.93 -13.17 6.53
CA THR A 322 -3.84 -11.83 7.12
C THR A 322 -2.96 -11.84 8.37
N SER A 323 -3.04 -12.89 9.19
CA SER A 323 -2.23 -13.06 10.40
C SER A 323 -0.75 -13.21 10.06
N ALA A 324 -0.41 -14.07 9.10
CA ALA A 324 0.97 -14.23 8.61
C ALA A 324 1.53 -12.90 8.06
N MET A 325 0.78 -12.24 7.17
CA MET A 325 1.16 -10.95 6.60
C MET A 325 1.42 -9.89 7.69
N ARG A 326 0.54 -9.80 8.70
CA ARG A 326 0.71 -8.88 9.83
C ARG A 326 1.94 -9.21 10.66
N ALA A 327 2.22 -10.49 10.93
CA ALA A 327 3.40 -10.90 11.67
C ALA A 327 4.69 -10.41 10.98
N TYR A 328 4.81 -10.65 9.68
CA TYR A 328 5.99 -10.24 8.90
C TYR A 328 6.11 -8.72 8.75
N ASN A 329 5.02 -8.00 8.45
CA ASN A 329 5.07 -6.54 8.41
C ASN A 329 5.40 -5.92 9.78
N SER A 330 4.91 -6.48 10.88
CA SER A 330 5.22 -6.00 12.23
C SER A 330 6.68 -6.27 12.63
N ALA A 331 7.26 -7.36 12.13
CA ALA A 331 8.67 -7.70 12.31
C ALA A 331 9.62 -6.95 11.36
N GLY A 332 9.08 -6.11 10.44
CA GLY A 332 9.89 -5.45 9.41
C GLY A 332 10.54 -6.44 8.43
N ARG A 333 9.88 -7.56 8.16
CA ARG A 333 10.38 -8.62 7.27
C ARG A 333 9.76 -8.55 5.88
N PRO A 334 10.51 -8.91 4.83
CA PRO A 334 10.02 -8.86 3.46
C PRO A 334 8.91 -9.89 3.22
N ILE A 335 7.94 -9.48 2.39
CA ILE A 335 6.87 -10.34 1.87
C ILE A 335 6.93 -10.31 0.35
N VAL A 336 7.04 -11.47 -0.27
CA VAL A 336 6.87 -11.68 -1.72
C VAL A 336 5.46 -12.19 -1.95
N PHE A 337 4.67 -11.44 -2.70
CA PHE A 337 3.26 -11.73 -2.93
C PHE A 337 3.01 -12.22 -4.36
N ASP A 338 2.33 -13.36 -4.48
CA ASP A 338 1.94 -13.99 -5.74
C ASP A 338 0.40 -14.10 -5.80
N PRO A 339 -0.30 -13.13 -6.43
CA PRO A 339 -1.76 -13.05 -6.45
C PRO A 339 -2.37 -13.98 -7.51
N VAL A 340 -2.08 -15.28 -7.41
CA VAL A 340 -2.45 -16.29 -8.40
C VAL A 340 -3.94 -16.22 -8.72
N GLY A 341 -4.26 -16.05 -10.01
CA GLY A 341 -5.62 -15.99 -10.50
C GLY A 341 -6.44 -14.85 -9.90
N PHE A 342 -5.79 -13.71 -9.60
CA PHE A 342 -6.36 -12.51 -8.97
C PHE A 342 -7.82 -12.24 -9.36
N SER A 343 -8.08 -12.13 -10.66
CA SER A 343 -9.40 -11.81 -11.22
C SER A 343 -10.12 -13.02 -11.84
N ALA A 344 -9.66 -14.25 -11.57
CA ALA A 344 -10.27 -15.45 -12.15
C ALA A 344 -11.66 -15.75 -11.56
N THR A 345 -11.88 -15.40 -10.28
CA THR A 345 -13.17 -15.53 -9.59
C THR A 345 -13.39 -14.35 -8.65
N SER A 346 -14.65 -14.09 -8.27
CA SER A 346 -14.99 -13.04 -7.30
C SER A 346 -14.35 -13.29 -5.92
N VAL A 347 -14.25 -14.55 -5.50
CA VAL A 347 -13.62 -14.94 -4.23
C VAL A 347 -12.13 -14.59 -4.23
N ARG A 348 -11.40 -14.93 -5.30
CA ARG A 348 -9.98 -14.57 -5.45
C ARG A 348 -9.79 -13.06 -5.50
N LEU A 349 -10.68 -12.35 -6.19
CA LEU A 349 -10.64 -10.89 -6.26
C LEU A 349 -10.80 -10.27 -4.87
N GLN A 350 -11.78 -10.72 -4.09
CA GLN A 350 -12.02 -10.24 -2.72
C GLN A 350 -10.85 -10.56 -1.79
N LEU A 351 -10.35 -11.80 -1.82
CA LEU A 351 -9.22 -12.25 -1.00
C LEU A 351 -7.97 -11.40 -1.27
N ASN A 352 -7.56 -11.29 -2.54
CA ASN A 352 -6.35 -10.54 -2.90
C ASN A 352 -6.54 -9.04 -2.65
N SER A 353 -7.72 -8.48 -2.93
CA SER A 353 -8.02 -7.07 -2.64
C SER A 353 -7.93 -6.77 -1.14
N HIS A 354 -8.33 -7.72 -0.29
CA HIS A 354 -8.14 -7.59 1.16
C HIS A 354 -6.65 -7.57 1.51
N LEU A 355 -5.88 -8.58 1.12
CA LEU A 355 -4.45 -8.63 1.43
C LEU A 355 -3.70 -7.37 0.94
N LEU A 356 -4.01 -6.90 -0.27
CA LEU A 356 -3.45 -5.67 -0.84
C LEU A 356 -3.86 -4.39 -0.10
N ALA A 357 -5.03 -4.37 0.56
CA ALA A 357 -5.48 -3.21 1.33
C ALA A 357 -4.81 -3.13 2.71
N TYR A 358 -4.48 -4.27 3.32
CA TYR A 358 -4.00 -4.34 4.71
C TYR A 358 -2.49 -4.61 4.84
N GLY A 359 -1.85 -5.16 3.81
CA GLY A 359 -0.44 -5.51 3.80
C GLY A 359 0.47 -4.48 3.12
N GLN A 360 1.76 -4.58 3.44
CA GLN A 360 2.82 -4.02 2.61
C GLN A 360 3.70 -5.17 2.09
N PHE A 361 4.08 -5.08 0.81
CA PHE A 361 4.81 -6.14 0.12
C PHE A 361 6.14 -5.60 -0.38
N ALA A 362 7.21 -6.39 -0.24
CA ALA A 362 8.50 -6.06 -0.83
C ALA A 362 8.44 -6.26 -2.35
N CYS A 363 7.86 -7.39 -2.79
CA CYS A 363 7.68 -7.70 -4.20
C CYS A 363 6.28 -8.24 -4.49
N ILE A 364 5.64 -7.79 -5.58
CA ILE A 364 4.44 -8.40 -6.14
C ILE A 364 4.80 -9.03 -7.49
N LYS A 365 4.61 -10.33 -7.64
CA LYS A 365 4.93 -11.07 -8.87
C LYS A 365 3.67 -11.68 -9.46
N GLY A 366 3.35 -11.36 -10.72
CA GLY A 366 2.24 -11.96 -11.45
C GLY A 366 2.58 -12.24 -12.91
N ASN A 367 1.73 -13.01 -13.58
CA ASN A 367 1.73 -13.09 -15.04
C ASN A 367 1.07 -11.86 -15.67
N ALA A 368 1.15 -11.74 -17.00
CA ALA A 368 0.56 -10.65 -17.77
C ALA A 368 -0.92 -10.37 -17.40
N GLY A 369 -1.76 -11.40 -17.30
CA GLY A 369 -3.18 -11.23 -16.97
C GLY A 369 -3.41 -10.71 -15.55
N GLU A 370 -2.62 -11.19 -14.58
CA GLU A 370 -2.69 -10.73 -13.19
C GLU A 370 -2.23 -9.27 -13.05
N ILE A 371 -1.11 -8.90 -13.70
CA ILE A 371 -0.57 -7.54 -13.65
C ILE A 371 -1.49 -6.54 -14.37
N LEU A 372 -2.06 -6.89 -15.52
CA LEU A 372 -3.04 -6.05 -16.22
C LEU A 372 -4.30 -5.82 -15.38
N SER A 373 -4.79 -6.86 -14.70
CA SER A 373 -5.92 -6.74 -13.79
C SER A 373 -5.59 -5.89 -12.56
N LEU A 374 -4.42 -6.06 -11.95
CA LEU A 374 -3.96 -5.22 -10.83
C LEU A 374 -3.74 -3.76 -11.22
N ALA A 375 -3.42 -3.49 -12.48
CA ALA A 375 -3.27 -2.15 -13.04
C ALA A 375 -4.62 -1.48 -13.40
N ASP A 376 -5.72 -2.24 -13.41
CA ASP A 376 -7.03 -1.85 -14.00
C ASP A 376 -6.96 -1.53 -15.51
N LEU A 377 -6.02 -2.15 -16.25
CA LEU A 377 -5.83 -1.95 -17.70
C LEU A 377 -6.43 -3.08 -18.55
N ASN A 378 -7.13 -4.03 -17.93
CA ASN A 378 -7.67 -5.18 -18.64
C ASN A 378 -8.88 -4.76 -19.51
N THR A 379 -8.64 -4.55 -20.81
CA THR A 379 -9.68 -4.20 -21.79
C THR A 379 -10.36 -5.48 -22.31
N GLY A 380 -11.25 -6.04 -21.51
CA GLY A 380 -12.10 -7.18 -21.91
C GLY A 380 -11.59 -8.54 -21.45
N LYS A 381 -12.45 -9.57 -21.56
CA LYS A 381 -12.22 -10.95 -21.07
C LYS A 381 -11.03 -11.62 -21.79
N MET A 382 -9.79 -11.32 -21.41
CA MET A 382 -8.66 -12.22 -21.65
C MET A 382 -8.86 -13.47 -20.78
N ARG A 383 -9.50 -14.48 -21.36
CA ARG A 383 -9.49 -15.85 -20.86
C ARG A 383 -8.23 -16.52 -21.35
N GLY A 384 -7.36 -16.94 -20.44
CA GLY A 384 -6.35 -17.96 -20.71
C GLY A 384 -4.96 -17.45 -21.13
N VAL A 385 -4.01 -18.35 -20.91
CA VAL A 385 -2.55 -18.24 -20.87
C VAL A 385 -1.86 -18.29 -22.24
N ASP A 386 -2.57 -18.06 -23.34
CA ASP A 386 -2.02 -18.25 -24.68
C ASP A 386 -1.35 -16.98 -25.22
N SER A 387 -0.05 -17.09 -25.44
CA SER A 387 0.86 -16.04 -25.89
C SER A 387 0.74 -15.87 -27.40
N GLY A 388 0.12 -14.77 -27.85
CA GLY A 388 0.08 -14.31 -29.25
C GLY A 388 0.76 -12.93 -29.39
N ASP A 389 1.52 -12.79 -30.47
CA ASP A 389 2.61 -11.82 -30.74
C ASP A 389 2.23 -10.33 -30.91
N ASN A 390 3.27 -9.48 -30.89
CA ASN A 390 3.42 -8.06 -31.29
C ASN A 390 3.69 -7.03 -30.18
N GLY A 391 4.72 -6.20 -30.39
CA GLY A 391 5.33 -5.26 -29.43
C GLY A 391 4.40 -4.21 -28.77
N SER A 392 3.17 -4.05 -29.26
CA SER A 392 2.11 -3.30 -28.57
C SER A 392 1.72 -3.94 -27.22
N ASN A 393 1.91 -5.26 -27.07
CA ASN A 393 1.65 -5.97 -25.83
C ASN A 393 2.74 -5.69 -24.78
N LEU A 394 4.02 -5.59 -25.17
CA LEU A 394 5.12 -5.35 -24.23
C LEU A 394 5.09 -3.95 -23.61
N SER A 395 4.82 -2.90 -24.41
CA SER A 395 4.70 -1.54 -23.87
C SER A 395 3.57 -1.43 -22.84
N LEU A 396 2.44 -2.08 -23.12
CA LEU A 396 1.30 -2.15 -22.20
C LEU A 396 1.67 -2.91 -20.91
N LEU A 397 2.43 -4.01 -21.02
CA LEU A 397 2.91 -4.75 -19.84
C LEU A 397 3.92 -3.93 -19.02
N VAL A 398 4.80 -3.16 -19.66
CA VAL A 398 5.71 -2.24 -18.95
C VAL A 398 4.91 -1.17 -18.20
N GLU A 399 3.93 -0.56 -18.85
CA GLU A 399 3.04 0.42 -18.22
C GLU A 399 2.28 -0.20 -17.04
N ALA A 400 1.65 -1.35 -17.24
CA ALA A 400 0.90 -2.05 -16.20
C ALA A 400 1.80 -2.43 -15.01
N THR A 401 3.00 -2.94 -15.27
CA THR A 401 3.97 -3.29 -14.22
C THR A 401 4.39 -2.04 -13.43
N LYS A 402 4.63 -0.91 -14.11
CA LYS A 402 4.94 0.37 -13.45
C LYS A 402 3.77 0.85 -12.57
N ILE A 403 2.53 0.76 -13.06
CA ILE A 403 1.33 1.11 -12.28
C ILE A 403 1.22 0.26 -11.03
N VAL A 404 1.39 -1.07 -11.14
CA VAL A 404 1.31 -1.98 -9.99
C VAL A 404 2.41 -1.66 -8.97
N ALA A 405 3.66 -1.55 -9.42
CA ALA A 405 4.79 -1.21 -8.56
C ALA A 405 4.56 0.09 -7.79
N PHE A 406 4.12 1.14 -8.52
CA PHE A 406 3.81 2.43 -7.92
C PHE A 406 2.68 2.30 -6.91
N ARG A 407 1.51 1.82 -7.33
CA ARG A 407 0.28 1.75 -6.54
C ARG A 407 0.47 1.09 -5.18
N TYR A 408 1.23 0.00 -5.14
CA TYR A 408 1.46 -0.77 -3.93
C TYR A 408 2.77 -0.42 -3.22
N ARG A 409 3.59 0.49 -3.78
CA ARG A 409 4.89 0.93 -3.24
C ARG A 409 5.83 -0.23 -3.01
N CYS A 410 6.02 -1.04 -4.04
CA CYS A 410 6.83 -2.25 -4.03
C CYS A 410 7.63 -2.40 -5.33
N VAL A 411 8.47 -3.44 -5.40
CA VAL A 411 8.95 -3.94 -6.69
C VAL A 411 7.86 -4.81 -7.31
N ALA A 412 7.54 -4.64 -8.59
CA ALA A 412 6.59 -5.51 -9.29
C ALA A 412 7.31 -6.29 -10.40
N VAL A 413 6.94 -7.56 -10.56
CA VAL A 413 7.46 -8.45 -11.59
C VAL A 413 6.31 -8.99 -12.42
N CYS A 414 6.34 -8.72 -13.72
CA CYS A 414 5.45 -9.30 -14.72
C CYS A 414 6.19 -10.39 -15.50
N THR A 415 5.79 -11.65 -15.31
CA THR A 415 6.44 -12.77 -15.98
C THR A 415 5.92 -13.00 -17.39
N GLY A 416 6.80 -13.39 -18.32
CA GLY A 416 6.45 -13.79 -19.67
C GLY A 416 7.65 -14.28 -20.47
N LYS A 417 7.56 -14.21 -21.80
CA LYS A 417 8.72 -14.39 -22.68
C LYS A 417 9.83 -13.39 -22.33
N ILE A 418 9.42 -12.13 -22.14
CA ILE A 418 10.23 -11.07 -21.56
C ILE A 418 9.62 -10.79 -20.19
N ASP A 419 10.42 -10.91 -19.13
CA ASP A 419 10.00 -10.49 -17.80
C ASP A 419 10.22 -8.99 -17.65
N VAL A 420 9.27 -8.30 -17.04
CA VAL A 420 9.39 -6.88 -16.71
C VAL A 420 9.48 -6.73 -15.21
N VAL A 421 10.45 -5.96 -14.74
CA VAL A 421 10.62 -5.61 -13.33
C VAL A 421 10.56 -4.10 -13.17
N ALA A 422 9.69 -3.57 -12.31
CA ALA A 422 9.60 -2.14 -12.02
C ALA A 422 9.69 -1.87 -10.52
N ASP A 423 10.33 -0.78 -10.13
CA ASP A 423 10.42 -0.35 -8.73
C ASP A 423 9.58 0.90 -8.49
N GLY A 424 8.48 0.75 -7.75
CA GLY A 424 7.61 1.85 -7.34
C GLY A 424 7.69 2.19 -5.86
N THR A 425 8.71 1.71 -5.15
CA THR A 425 8.92 1.94 -3.71
C THR A 425 9.12 3.41 -3.36
N CYS A 426 9.61 4.21 -4.32
CA CYS A 426 9.91 5.63 -4.15
C CYS A 426 10.86 5.90 -2.96
N GLU A 427 11.76 4.96 -2.68
CA GLU A 427 12.67 4.99 -1.52
C GLU A 427 11.95 5.11 -0.16
N GLY A 428 10.73 4.59 -0.07
CA GLY A 428 9.86 4.74 1.09
C GLY A 428 9.37 6.18 1.32
N LYS A 429 9.72 7.14 0.46
CA LYS A 429 9.36 8.55 0.64
C LYS A 429 7.91 8.79 0.24
N PHE A 430 7.22 9.62 1.02
CA PHE A 430 5.88 10.09 0.72
C PHE A 430 5.74 11.58 1.02
N LYS A 431 4.74 12.22 0.42
CA LYS A 431 4.42 13.63 0.66
C LYS A 431 2.93 13.80 0.85
N LEU A 432 2.54 14.76 1.68
CA LEU A 432 1.17 15.26 1.72
C LEU A 432 0.95 16.28 0.59
N SER A 433 -0.30 16.35 0.12
CA SER A 433 -0.83 17.28 -0.89
C SER A 433 -0.21 17.17 -2.29
N SER A 434 1.10 17.36 -2.40
CA SER A 434 1.88 17.48 -3.64
C SER A 434 2.16 16.15 -4.36
N GLY A 435 1.41 15.10 -4.02
CA GLY A 435 1.53 13.80 -4.66
C GLY A 435 2.71 12.99 -4.18
N SER A 436 3.34 12.28 -5.10
CA SER A 436 4.45 11.37 -4.85
C SER A 436 5.78 12.00 -5.28
N PRO A 437 6.92 11.66 -4.64
CA PRO A 437 8.25 12.09 -5.09
C PRO A 437 8.56 11.75 -6.55
N LEU A 438 8.05 10.61 -7.02
CA LEU A 438 8.10 10.16 -8.41
C LEU A 438 6.69 9.95 -8.94
N ILE A 439 6.51 10.05 -10.26
CA ILE A 439 5.26 9.65 -10.95
C ILE A 439 5.48 8.30 -11.66
N PRO A 440 4.43 7.51 -11.96
CA PRO A 440 4.61 6.16 -12.50
C PRO A 440 5.42 6.06 -13.78
N SER A 441 5.33 7.03 -14.68
CA SER A 441 6.10 7.00 -15.93
C SER A 441 7.61 7.15 -15.70
N GLN A 442 8.02 7.75 -14.59
CA GLN A 442 9.42 8.02 -14.23
C GLN A 442 10.06 6.93 -13.38
N ILE A 443 9.27 5.99 -12.85
CA ILE A 443 9.85 4.94 -12.01
C ILE A 443 10.68 3.98 -12.88
N PRO A 444 11.81 3.46 -12.36
CA PRO A 444 12.69 2.62 -13.14
C PRO A 444 12.00 1.27 -13.44
N ALA A 445 12.20 0.80 -14.66
CA ALA A 445 11.76 -0.52 -15.10
C ALA A 445 12.81 -1.16 -16.00
N TYR A 446 12.84 -2.50 -15.98
CA TYR A 446 13.83 -3.32 -16.67
C TYR A 446 13.15 -4.50 -17.35
N LYS A 447 13.76 -4.95 -18.45
CA LYS A 447 13.41 -6.15 -19.20
C LYS A 447 14.48 -7.21 -18.96
N VAL A 448 14.05 -8.44 -18.66
CA VAL A 448 14.89 -9.63 -18.61
C VAL A 448 14.42 -10.63 -19.65
N GLU A 449 15.29 -11.00 -20.59
CA GLU A 449 14.95 -11.90 -21.69
C GLU A 449 16.07 -12.91 -21.96
N CYS A 450 15.71 -14.09 -22.47
CA CYS A 450 16.68 -15.16 -22.75
C CYS A 450 16.17 -16.07 -23.90
N GLY A 451 15.85 -15.46 -25.05
CA GLY A 451 15.22 -16.17 -26.16
C GLY A 451 13.85 -16.76 -25.78
N ASP A 452 13.38 -17.70 -26.58
CA ASP A 452 12.13 -18.41 -26.31
C ASP A 452 12.39 -19.72 -25.55
N ILE A 453 11.66 -19.95 -24.46
CA ILE A 453 11.81 -21.15 -23.60
C ILE A 453 10.42 -21.75 -23.31
N PRO A 454 9.69 -22.28 -24.32
CA PRO A 454 8.29 -22.69 -24.15
C PRO A 454 8.10 -23.79 -23.10
N VAL A 455 9.12 -24.61 -22.86
CA VAL A 455 9.07 -25.69 -21.85
C VAL A 455 8.88 -25.18 -20.41
N MET A 456 9.25 -23.93 -20.11
CA MET A 456 8.96 -23.32 -18.79
C MET A 456 7.45 -23.20 -18.52
N GLY A 457 6.65 -22.99 -19.57
CA GLY A 457 5.18 -22.98 -19.45
C GLY A 457 4.54 -24.37 -19.38
N ARG A 458 5.32 -25.44 -19.55
CA ARG A 458 4.84 -26.83 -19.57
C ARG A 458 5.14 -27.62 -18.30
N ILE A 459 5.58 -26.95 -17.24
CA ILE A 459 5.69 -27.51 -15.88
C ILE A 459 4.80 -26.73 -14.92
N THR A 460 4.28 -27.40 -13.90
CA THR A 460 3.48 -26.73 -12.87
C THR A 460 4.36 -25.85 -11.99
N ALA A 461 3.77 -24.79 -11.43
CA ALA A 461 4.41 -23.91 -10.45
C ALA A 461 5.73 -23.24 -10.88
N SER A 462 6.10 -23.21 -12.17
CA SER A 462 7.31 -22.46 -12.62
C SER A 462 7.26 -20.98 -12.19
N GLY A 463 6.13 -20.31 -12.41
CA GLY A 463 5.96 -18.92 -11.97
C GLY A 463 6.02 -18.78 -10.44
N CYS A 464 5.52 -19.74 -9.68
CA CYS A 464 5.57 -19.71 -8.21
C CYS A 464 6.99 -19.96 -7.70
N SER A 465 7.76 -20.81 -8.37
CA SER A 465 9.17 -21.06 -8.06
C SER A 465 10.06 -19.85 -8.31
N LEU A 466 9.77 -19.01 -9.30
CA LEU A 466 10.38 -17.68 -9.40
C LEU A 466 10.10 -16.84 -8.15
N GLY A 467 8.89 -16.92 -7.59
CA GLY A 467 8.56 -16.30 -6.31
C GLY A 467 9.45 -16.79 -5.16
N THR A 468 9.77 -18.09 -5.13
CA THR A 468 10.75 -18.64 -4.16
C THR A 468 12.15 -18.07 -4.40
N THR A 469 12.63 -18.03 -5.65
CA THR A 469 13.93 -17.45 -5.99
C THR A 469 14.01 -15.98 -5.55
N ILE A 470 12.97 -15.18 -5.81
CA ILE A 470 12.88 -13.79 -5.34
C ILE A 470 12.94 -13.75 -3.81
N ALA A 471 12.18 -14.59 -3.11
CA ALA A 471 12.17 -14.63 -1.65
C ALA A 471 13.55 -14.97 -1.06
N CYS A 472 14.29 -15.91 -1.66
CA CYS A 472 15.67 -16.22 -1.27
C CYS A 472 16.58 -14.99 -1.35
N LEU A 473 16.65 -14.35 -2.51
CA LEU A 473 17.56 -13.21 -2.73
C LEU A 473 17.15 -11.99 -1.89
N VAL A 474 15.85 -11.74 -1.72
CA VAL A 474 15.34 -10.64 -0.88
C VAL A 474 15.57 -10.92 0.60
N GLY A 475 15.42 -12.16 1.05
CA GLY A 475 15.70 -12.55 2.44
C GLY A 475 17.17 -12.46 2.82
N GLY A 476 18.06 -12.67 1.84
CA GLY A 476 19.49 -12.51 2.03
C GLY A 476 19.93 -11.07 2.32
N LEU A 477 19.11 -10.05 2.04
CA LEU A 477 19.56 -8.66 2.08
C LEU A 477 20.05 -8.21 3.45
N SER A 478 21.13 -7.43 3.41
CA SER A 478 21.65 -6.64 4.53
C SER A 478 21.25 -5.18 4.39
N LYS A 479 21.48 -4.38 5.44
CA LYS A 479 20.94 -3.01 5.58
C LYS A 479 21.16 -2.09 4.37
N ASP A 480 22.33 -2.16 3.72
CA ASP A 480 22.70 -1.20 2.68
C ASP A 480 22.42 -1.70 1.24
N GLN A 481 21.78 -2.87 1.10
CA GLN A 481 21.54 -3.49 -0.20
C GLN A 481 20.17 -3.15 -0.77
N SER A 482 20.09 -3.09 -2.10
CA SER A 482 18.89 -2.69 -2.83
C SER A 482 17.93 -3.84 -3.06
N LEU A 483 16.66 -3.62 -2.70
CA LEU A 483 15.55 -4.51 -3.01
C LEU A 483 15.42 -4.78 -4.52
N LEU A 484 15.52 -3.74 -5.34
CA LEU A 484 15.41 -3.86 -6.80
C LEU A 484 16.51 -4.75 -7.37
N SER A 485 17.78 -4.55 -6.98
CA SER A 485 18.89 -5.39 -7.43
C SER A 485 18.73 -6.85 -7.02
N ALA A 486 18.20 -7.12 -5.83
CA ALA A 486 17.90 -8.48 -5.39
C ALA A 486 16.89 -9.17 -6.32
N VAL A 487 15.80 -8.46 -6.63
CA VAL A 487 14.73 -8.96 -7.51
C VAL A 487 15.26 -9.14 -8.94
N LEU A 488 16.04 -8.20 -9.48
CA LEU A 488 16.66 -8.32 -10.81
C LEU A 488 17.61 -9.53 -10.88
N THR A 489 18.43 -9.72 -9.85
CA THR A 489 19.33 -10.87 -9.73
C THR A 489 18.53 -12.18 -9.74
N ALA A 490 17.47 -12.26 -8.94
CA ALA A 490 16.60 -13.43 -8.88
C ALA A 490 15.94 -13.76 -10.23
N VAL A 491 15.39 -12.76 -10.92
CA VAL A 491 14.72 -12.93 -12.21
C VAL A 491 15.72 -13.36 -13.30
N ARG A 492 16.89 -12.73 -13.37
CA ARG A 492 17.93 -13.08 -14.34
C ARG A 492 18.52 -14.47 -14.09
N LEU A 493 18.76 -14.83 -12.83
CA LEU A 493 19.17 -16.18 -12.42
C LEU A 493 18.15 -17.21 -12.89
N TYR A 494 16.88 -17.03 -12.52
CA TYR A 494 15.82 -18.00 -12.82
C TYR A 494 15.60 -18.18 -14.33
N LYS A 495 15.62 -17.08 -15.09
CA LYS A 495 15.50 -17.13 -16.56
C LYS A 495 16.69 -17.83 -17.21
N SER A 496 17.91 -17.57 -16.73
CA SER A 496 19.13 -18.20 -17.25
C SER A 496 19.20 -19.69 -16.90
N ALA A 497 18.79 -20.07 -15.69
CA ALA A 497 18.66 -21.47 -15.29
C ALA A 497 17.58 -22.19 -16.12
N GLY A 498 16.47 -21.52 -16.42
CA GLY A 498 15.45 -22.00 -17.35
C GLY A 498 16.01 -22.30 -18.75
N TYR A 499 16.83 -21.41 -19.28
CA TYR A 499 17.50 -21.61 -20.56
C TYR A 499 18.43 -22.82 -20.51
N LEU A 500 19.29 -22.89 -19.49
CA LEU A 500 20.23 -24.00 -19.32
C LEU A 500 19.51 -25.34 -19.20
N ALA A 501 18.47 -25.42 -18.37
CA ALA A 501 17.65 -26.60 -18.21
C ALA A 501 16.96 -27.01 -19.50
N SER A 502 16.48 -26.05 -20.30
CA SER A 502 15.81 -26.34 -21.58
C SER A 502 16.73 -27.02 -22.58
N SER A 503 18.01 -26.62 -22.61
CA SER A 503 19.03 -27.22 -23.48
C SER A 503 19.45 -28.65 -23.07
N ARG A 504 19.14 -29.07 -21.84
CA ARG A 504 19.54 -30.35 -21.24
C ARG A 504 18.37 -31.28 -20.94
N CYS A 505 17.13 -30.86 -21.21
CA CYS A 505 15.94 -31.63 -20.91
C CYS A 505 15.52 -32.53 -22.08
N GLU A 506 14.84 -33.62 -21.74
CA GLU A 506 14.24 -34.57 -22.69
C GLU A 506 12.70 -34.44 -22.73
N GLY A 507 12.13 -33.55 -21.90
CA GLY A 507 10.70 -33.33 -21.75
C GLY A 507 10.37 -32.56 -20.47
N SER A 508 9.09 -32.33 -20.19
CA SER A 508 8.66 -31.52 -19.03
C SER A 508 9.13 -32.09 -17.68
N GLY A 509 9.10 -33.41 -17.51
CA GLY A 509 9.53 -34.05 -16.26
C GLY A 509 11.02 -33.84 -15.98
N SER A 510 11.88 -34.14 -16.97
CA SER A 510 13.32 -33.92 -16.82
C SER A 510 13.67 -32.44 -16.77
N PHE A 511 12.93 -31.56 -17.46
CA PHE A 511 13.11 -30.12 -17.38
C PHE A 511 13.01 -29.60 -15.94
N GLN A 512 11.99 -30.04 -15.18
CA GLN A 512 11.80 -29.58 -13.80
C GLN A 512 13.00 -29.91 -12.90
N VAL A 513 13.54 -31.13 -13.02
CA VAL A 513 14.73 -31.56 -12.27
C VAL A 513 15.96 -30.76 -12.73
N ARG A 514 16.15 -30.63 -14.04
CA ARG A 514 17.26 -29.87 -14.63
C ARG A 514 17.23 -28.39 -14.27
N LEU A 515 16.04 -27.82 -14.01
CA LEU A 515 15.92 -26.45 -13.55
C LEU A 515 16.46 -26.28 -12.13
N ILE A 516 16.20 -27.23 -11.23
CA ILE A 516 16.75 -27.22 -9.88
C ILE A 516 18.28 -27.40 -9.94
N ASP A 517 18.76 -28.38 -10.72
CA ASP A 517 20.20 -28.59 -10.95
C ASP A 517 20.88 -27.32 -11.49
N ALA A 518 20.25 -26.65 -12.46
CA ALA A 518 20.77 -25.43 -13.06
C ALA A 518 20.81 -24.27 -12.06
N LEU A 519 19.77 -24.10 -11.24
CA LEU A 519 19.75 -23.09 -10.19
C LEU A 519 20.89 -23.31 -9.19
N ASP A 520 21.06 -24.53 -8.70
CA ASP A 520 22.13 -24.89 -7.76
C ASP A 520 23.53 -24.64 -8.35
N GLN A 521 23.79 -25.12 -9.57
CA GLN A 521 25.06 -24.92 -10.28
C GLN A 521 25.39 -23.43 -10.46
N MET A 522 24.40 -22.66 -10.92
CA MET A 522 24.57 -21.25 -11.20
C MET A 522 24.73 -20.43 -9.92
N PHE A 523 24.07 -20.82 -8.84
CA PHE A 523 24.15 -20.13 -7.55
C PHE A 523 25.46 -20.44 -6.80
N GLN A 524 25.99 -21.67 -6.91
CA GLN A 524 27.20 -22.07 -6.18
C GLN A 524 28.50 -21.70 -6.89
N GLY A 525 28.54 -21.59 -8.23
CA GLY A 525 29.83 -21.54 -8.92
C GLY A 525 29.90 -20.87 -10.28
N GLU A 526 28.77 -20.50 -10.91
CA GLU A 526 28.83 -19.80 -12.19
C GLU A 526 28.92 -18.28 -12.00
N ASP A 527 29.89 -17.66 -12.65
CA ASP A 527 30.02 -16.21 -12.64
C ASP A 527 28.84 -15.57 -13.42
N PRO A 528 28.06 -14.65 -12.82
CA PRO A 528 26.89 -14.04 -13.46
C PRO A 528 27.18 -13.31 -14.78
N GLN A 529 28.45 -13.03 -15.09
CA GLN A 529 28.84 -12.49 -16.40
C GLN A 529 28.54 -13.46 -17.56
N TYR A 530 28.44 -14.77 -17.31
CA TYR A 530 28.18 -15.79 -18.32
C TYR A 530 26.72 -16.19 -18.46
N TRP A 531 25.86 -15.71 -17.55
CA TRP A 531 24.43 -15.98 -17.59
C TRP A 531 23.81 -15.49 -18.90
N LYS A 532 23.01 -16.36 -19.52
CA LYS A 532 22.45 -16.12 -20.86
C LYS A 532 21.36 -15.07 -20.91
N ALA A 533 20.61 -14.86 -19.82
CA ALA A 533 19.57 -13.85 -19.82
C ALA A 533 20.19 -12.44 -19.84
N THR A 534 19.69 -11.58 -20.71
CA THR A 534 20.10 -10.18 -20.83
C THR A 534 19.17 -9.27 -20.03
N LEU A 535 19.75 -8.23 -19.43
CA LEU A 535 19.05 -7.19 -18.69
C LEU A 535 19.16 -5.87 -19.46
N SER A 536 18.03 -5.16 -19.66
CA SER A 536 18.01 -3.84 -20.29
C SER A 536 16.96 -2.93 -19.64
N SER A 537 17.10 -1.60 -19.76
CA SER A 537 16.09 -0.64 -19.30
C SER A 537 14.81 -0.72 -20.16
N ALA A 538 13.64 -0.49 -19.54
CA ALA A 538 12.33 -0.65 -20.16
C ALA A 538 11.58 0.62 -20.51
#